data_AF-A0A6F9CAW9-F1
#
_entry.id   AF-A0A6F9CAW9-F1
#
_cell.length_a   1.000
_cell.length_b   1.000
_cell.length_c   1.000
_cell.angle_alpha   90.00
_cell.angle_beta   90.00
_cell.angle_gamma   90.00
#
_symmetry.space_group_name_H-M   'P 1'
#
loop_
_entity.id
_entity.type
_entity.pdbx_description
1 polymer ?
#
loop_
_entity_poly.entity_id
_entity_poly.type
_entity_poly.pdbx_seq_one_letter_code
_entity_poly.pdbx_strand_id
1 'polypeptide(L)'
;MMFFAHLLLALGYMASIAQGCQLPTEWRPLSESCRAELAEIIVYAKVLAIHREQYGGAEGLYNSLPFPYGYGYEGAEEGLLYSAEVELMCDQAWGSMLEVPAGSRLNLTGLGYLSCQTHTVMENYSYIFFLRMDENYNILPHGVNFQDAIFPDTLENRHTFSSLFQFSNCSHGQPLQTFSPEWDPQEDSRLMCSSVQGALFEEEEKSRKQQERLGQLERRNRQLKERVRKVKRSLRNARKSQRRVEQERQGLEERLRSAERRAGHHLNSITQEATPNRYQEAVLHRTPHTPL
;
A
#
# COMPACT_ATOMS: atom_id res chain seq x y z
N MET A 1 42.80 7.27 -13.13
CA MET A 1 42.24 6.05 -12.50
C MET A 1 42.16 6.12 -10.97
N MET A 2 43.07 6.82 -10.27
CA MET A 2 43.03 6.93 -8.79
C MET A 2 41.80 7.66 -8.23
N PHE A 3 41.29 8.70 -8.92
CA PHE A 3 40.08 9.41 -8.47
C PHE A 3 38.81 8.55 -8.48
N PHE A 4 38.70 7.61 -9.41
CA PHE A 4 37.57 6.68 -9.47
C PHE A 4 37.62 5.64 -8.34
N ALA A 5 38.82 5.19 -7.95
CA ALA A 5 39.01 4.28 -6.84
C ALA A 5 38.66 4.92 -5.49
N HIS A 6 38.99 6.20 -5.29
CA HIS A 6 38.61 6.94 -4.08
C HIS A 6 37.11 7.25 -4.03
N LEU A 7 36.48 7.53 -5.18
CA LEU A 7 35.02 7.70 -5.25
C LEU A 7 34.27 6.40 -4.95
N LEU A 8 34.77 5.25 -5.45
CA LEU A 8 34.20 3.93 -5.17
C LEU A 8 34.39 3.51 -3.71
N LEU A 9 35.55 3.80 -3.10
CA LEU A 9 35.77 3.57 -1.67
C LEU A 9 34.87 4.46 -0.81
N ALA A 10 34.69 5.73 -1.17
CA ALA A 10 33.79 6.64 -0.46
C ALA A 10 32.32 6.22 -0.58
N LEU A 11 31.89 5.75 -1.75
CA LEU A 11 30.55 5.19 -1.96
C LEU A 11 30.34 3.87 -1.19
N GLY A 12 31.36 3.02 -1.12
CA GLY A 12 31.33 1.81 -0.28
C GLY A 12 31.23 2.12 1.22
N TYR A 13 31.97 3.14 1.69
CA TYR A 13 31.92 3.60 3.08
C TYR A 13 30.55 4.20 3.45
N MET A 14 29.96 4.98 2.54
CA MET A 14 28.61 5.53 2.71
C MET A 14 27.52 4.46 2.63
N ALA A 15 27.74 3.37 1.87
CA ALA A 15 26.83 2.23 1.84
C ALA A 15 26.88 1.40 3.14
N SER A 16 28.05 1.28 3.78
CA SER A 16 28.19 0.64 5.10
C SER A 16 27.61 1.48 6.24
N ILE A 17 27.72 2.81 6.20
CA ILE A 17 27.08 3.70 7.18
C ILE A 17 25.55 3.71 7.01
N ALA A 18 25.05 3.44 5.80
CA ALA A 18 23.62 3.34 5.51
C ALA A 18 23.00 1.97 5.83
N GLN A 19 23.75 1.02 6.38
CA GLN A 19 23.21 -0.18 7.00
C GLN A 19 22.65 0.13 8.40
N GLY A 20 21.85 1.20 8.50
CA GLY A 20 20.85 1.27 9.55
C GLY A 20 19.88 0.11 9.34
N CYS A 21 19.30 -0.41 10.43
CA CYS A 21 18.52 -1.63 10.38
C CYS A 21 17.51 -1.67 9.24
N GLN A 22 17.73 -2.60 8.32
CA GLN A 22 16.89 -2.79 7.17
C GLN A 22 15.63 -3.53 7.60
N LEU A 23 14.72 -2.78 8.20
CA LEU A 23 13.39 -3.26 8.56
C LEU A 23 12.61 -3.56 7.26
N PRO A 24 11.70 -4.56 7.28
CA PRO A 24 10.81 -4.81 6.17
C PRO A 24 10.08 -3.52 5.74
N THR A 25 9.85 -3.34 4.44
CA THR A 25 9.16 -2.14 3.91
C THR A 25 7.74 -1.95 4.46
N GLU A 26 7.18 -3.01 5.03
CA GLU A 26 5.83 -3.07 5.61
C GLU A 26 5.83 -2.94 7.14
N TRP A 27 7.02 -2.80 7.76
CA TRP A 27 7.13 -2.69 9.20
C TRP A 27 6.46 -1.42 9.72
N ARG A 28 5.68 -1.57 10.80
CA ARG A 28 5.01 -0.48 11.52
C ARG A 28 5.32 -0.60 13.00
N PRO A 29 5.59 0.51 13.71
CA PRO A 29 5.74 0.47 15.15
C PRO A 29 4.41 0.10 15.80
N LEU A 30 4.47 -0.72 16.86
CA LEU A 30 3.33 -1.05 17.70
C LEU A 30 3.31 -0.16 18.93
N SER A 31 2.12 0.20 19.42
CA SER A 31 1.98 0.92 20.68
C SER A 31 2.50 0.10 21.87
N GLU A 32 2.90 0.77 22.95
CA GLU A 32 3.44 0.11 24.14
C GLU A 32 2.46 -0.89 24.76
N SER A 33 1.16 -0.54 24.83
CA SER A 33 0.11 -1.45 25.30
C SER A 33 0.00 -2.71 24.45
N CYS A 34 0.14 -2.58 23.13
CA CYS A 34 0.15 -3.70 22.20
C CYS A 34 1.32 -4.65 22.42
N ARG A 35 2.48 -4.06 22.61
CA ARG A 35 3.71 -4.82 22.80
C ARG A 35 3.67 -5.56 24.12
N ALA A 36 3.05 -4.98 25.14
CA ALA A 36 2.85 -5.67 26.41
C ALA A 36 1.90 -6.86 26.30
N GLU A 37 0.84 -6.79 25.47
CA GLU A 37 -0.03 -7.94 25.20
C GLU A 37 0.74 -9.11 24.54
N LEU A 38 1.74 -8.79 23.71
CA LEU A 38 2.52 -9.78 22.96
C LEU A 38 3.80 -10.22 23.66
N ALA A 39 4.21 -9.56 24.75
CA ALA A 39 5.43 -9.94 25.45
C ALA A 39 5.16 -11.14 26.37
N GLU A 40 6.11 -12.06 26.42
CA GLU A 40 6.00 -13.30 27.18
C GLU A 40 6.07 -13.08 28.70
N ILE A 41 7.05 -12.30 29.16
CA ILE A 41 7.27 -12.00 30.56
C ILE A 41 7.45 -10.49 30.69
N ILE A 42 6.80 -9.87 31.67
CA ILE A 42 6.98 -8.44 31.95
C ILE A 42 7.23 -8.27 33.44
N VAL A 43 8.31 -7.55 33.79
CA VAL A 43 8.69 -7.37 35.19
C VAL A 43 9.02 -5.92 35.50
N TYR A 44 8.68 -5.48 36.70
CA TYR A 44 9.16 -4.23 37.27
C TYR A 44 10.32 -4.52 38.23
N ALA A 45 11.51 -4.06 37.88
CA ALA A 45 12.74 -4.45 38.57
C ALA A 45 13.72 -3.27 38.69
N LYS A 46 14.50 -3.29 39.77
CA LYS A 46 15.58 -2.35 40.03
C LYS A 46 16.92 -2.97 39.72
N VAL A 47 17.77 -2.25 38.99
CA VAL A 47 19.12 -2.72 38.65
C VAL A 47 20.03 -2.54 39.85
N LEU A 48 20.64 -3.63 40.31
CA LEU A 48 21.57 -3.63 41.44
C LEU A 48 23.02 -3.45 41.00
N ALA A 49 23.45 -4.23 40.01
CA ALA A 49 24.82 -4.24 39.53
C ALA A 49 24.88 -4.56 38.04
N ILE A 50 25.89 -4.02 37.34
CA ILE A 50 26.16 -4.30 35.93
C ILE A 50 27.47 -5.08 35.81
N HIS A 51 27.43 -6.20 35.10
CA HIS A 51 28.57 -7.08 34.87
C HIS A 51 28.89 -7.16 33.39
N ARG A 52 30.14 -6.92 33.01
CA ARG A 52 30.57 -7.07 31.62
C ARG A 52 30.60 -8.54 31.23
N GLU A 53 29.98 -8.89 30.11
CA GLU A 53 29.98 -10.26 29.62
C GLU A 53 31.34 -10.57 28.98
N GLN A 54 32.09 -11.51 29.57
CA GLN A 54 33.37 -11.97 29.01
C GLN A 54 33.10 -12.99 27.91
N TYR A 55 33.47 -12.64 26.69
CA TYR A 55 33.39 -13.52 25.53
C TYR A 55 34.30 -14.75 25.73
N GLY A 56 33.74 -15.83 26.27
CA GLY A 56 34.30 -17.17 26.27
C GLY A 56 33.97 -17.84 24.94
N GLY A 57 34.97 -18.43 24.28
CA GLY A 57 34.93 -18.78 22.86
C GLY A 57 33.83 -19.74 22.41
N ALA A 58 33.58 -19.71 21.10
CA ALA A 58 32.91 -20.72 20.27
C ALA A 58 31.45 -21.13 20.58
N GLU A 59 30.87 -20.78 21.73
CA GLU A 59 29.49 -21.20 22.09
C GLU A 59 28.43 -20.10 21.91
N GLY A 60 28.84 -18.83 21.74
CA GLY A 60 27.94 -17.67 21.54
C GLY A 60 27.26 -17.56 20.16
N LEU A 61 27.52 -18.49 19.23
CA LEU A 61 26.90 -18.49 17.89
C LEU A 61 25.44 -18.97 17.88
N TYR A 62 24.97 -19.60 18.96
CA TYR A 62 23.65 -20.24 18.98
C TYR A 62 22.50 -19.37 19.52
N ASN A 63 22.76 -18.13 19.97
CA ASN A 63 21.72 -17.20 20.38
C ASN A 63 21.13 -16.37 19.23
N SER A 64 21.09 -16.97 18.03
CA SER A 64 20.35 -16.42 16.89
C SER A 64 19.01 -17.13 16.80
N LEU A 65 17.93 -16.36 16.99
CA LEU A 65 16.56 -16.80 16.75
C LEU A 65 16.45 -17.55 15.40
N PRO A 66 15.61 -18.60 15.30
CA PRO A 66 15.42 -19.33 14.06
C PRO A 66 14.53 -18.51 13.12
N PHE A 67 15.11 -17.52 12.43
CA PHE A 67 14.50 -16.92 11.24
C PHE A 67 15.42 -17.14 10.03
N PRO A 68 14.89 -17.56 8.86
CA PRO A 68 15.70 -18.22 7.82
C PRO A 68 16.49 -17.24 6.93
N TYR A 69 16.58 -15.96 7.32
CA TYR A 69 17.33 -14.93 6.62
C TYR A 69 18.39 -14.41 7.58
N GLY A 70 19.66 -14.66 7.26
CA GLY A 70 20.83 -14.40 8.10
C GLY A 70 20.99 -12.94 8.55
N TYR A 71 20.20 -12.54 9.54
CA TYR A 71 20.43 -11.42 10.43
C TYR A 71 20.97 -11.98 11.75
N GLY A 72 22.08 -12.72 11.64
CA GLY A 72 22.88 -13.10 12.80
C GLY A 72 23.67 -11.89 13.28
N TYR A 73 24.12 -11.94 14.53
CA TYR A 73 24.92 -10.93 15.24
C TYR A 73 26.31 -10.63 14.60
N GLU A 74 26.41 -10.45 13.29
CA GLU A 74 27.67 -10.19 12.56
C GLU A 74 28.11 -8.72 12.64
N GLY A 75 27.42 -7.87 13.41
CA GLY A 75 27.71 -6.45 13.52
C GLY A 75 28.00 -5.93 14.93
N ALA A 76 28.03 -6.79 15.95
CA ALA A 76 28.51 -6.37 17.27
C ALA A 76 30.04 -6.42 17.26
N GLU A 77 30.68 -5.41 16.68
CA GLU A 77 32.12 -5.19 16.88
C GLU A 77 32.42 -5.25 18.40
N GLU A 78 33.43 -6.04 18.75
CA GLU A 78 34.05 -6.19 20.06
C GLU A 78 33.50 -5.29 21.19
N GLY A 79 32.59 -5.84 22.00
CA GLY A 79 32.69 -5.67 23.45
C GLY A 79 31.74 -4.72 24.18
N LEU A 80 30.47 -4.62 23.78
CA LEU A 80 29.46 -3.85 24.55
C LEU A 80 28.28 -4.68 25.08
N LEU A 81 28.34 -6.01 25.02
CA LEU A 81 27.36 -6.84 25.72
C LEU A 81 27.70 -6.92 27.22
N TYR A 82 26.67 -6.81 28.05
CA TYR A 82 26.78 -6.91 29.49
C TYR A 82 25.53 -7.59 30.06
N SER A 83 25.67 -8.11 31.27
CA SER A 83 24.58 -8.60 32.08
C SER A 83 24.30 -7.67 33.25
N ALA A 84 23.08 -7.68 33.77
CA ALA A 84 22.69 -6.90 34.92
C ALA A 84 22.00 -7.80 35.95
N GLU A 85 22.41 -7.67 37.21
CA GLU A 85 21.67 -8.23 38.34
C GLU A 85 20.52 -7.27 38.66
N VAL A 86 19.29 -7.76 38.59
CA VAL A 86 18.10 -6.96 38.89
C VAL A 86 17.30 -7.60 40.00
N GLU A 87 16.69 -6.76 40.83
CA GLU A 87 15.81 -7.13 41.94
C GLU A 87 14.37 -6.82 41.56
N LEU A 88 13.49 -7.82 41.68
CA LEU A 88 12.06 -7.63 41.45
C LEU A 88 11.45 -6.73 42.51
N MET A 89 10.69 -5.73 42.07
CA MET A 89 10.08 -4.77 42.98
C MET A 89 8.66 -5.15 43.38
N CYS A 90 8.01 -6.04 42.64
CA CYS A 90 6.65 -6.52 42.88
C CYS A 90 6.62 -8.04 42.71
N ASP A 91 5.63 -8.68 43.34
CA ASP A 91 5.35 -10.09 43.09
C ASP A 91 4.98 -10.27 41.61
N GLN A 92 5.52 -11.30 40.97
CA GLN A 92 5.26 -11.62 39.56
C GLN A 92 4.93 -13.10 39.40
N ALA A 93 3.84 -13.39 38.69
CA ALA A 93 3.50 -14.75 38.30
C ALA A 93 3.92 -14.97 36.84
N TRP A 94 4.86 -15.88 36.60
CA TRP A 94 5.25 -16.30 35.26
C TRP A 94 4.33 -17.44 34.82
N GLY A 95 3.29 -17.10 34.08
CA GLY A 95 2.25 -18.06 33.69
C GLY A 95 1.52 -18.66 34.90
N SER A 96 1.04 -19.89 34.77
CA SER A 96 0.18 -20.55 35.75
C SER A 96 0.90 -21.30 36.88
N MET A 97 2.24 -21.31 36.93
CA MET A 97 2.96 -22.27 37.78
C MET A 97 4.19 -21.74 38.55
N LEU A 98 4.66 -20.50 38.32
CA LEU A 98 5.80 -19.96 39.05
C LEU A 98 5.53 -18.55 39.56
N GLU A 99 5.31 -18.43 40.88
CA GLU A 99 5.25 -17.14 41.58
C GLU A 99 6.67 -16.75 42.01
N VAL A 100 7.16 -15.63 41.51
CA VAL A 100 8.44 -15.05 41.87
C VAL A 100 8.17 -13.85 42.80
N PRO A 101 8.52 -13.93 44.10
CA PRO A 101 8.19 -12.89 45.05
C PRO A 101 9.04 -11.62 44.85
N ALA A 102 8.52 -10.49 45.30
CA ALA A 102 9.25 -9.23 45.40
C ALA A 102 10.53 -9.42 46.23
N GLY A 103 11.62 -8.78 45.79
CA GLY A 103 12.96 -8.95 46.35
C GLY A 103 13.76 -10.12 45.76
N SER A 104 13.16 -10.93 44.87
CA SER A 104 13.90 -11.95 44.13
C SER A 104 14.91 -11.30 43.18
N ARG A 105 16.09 -11.90 43.10
CA ARG A 105 17.18 -11.42 42.24
C ARG A 105 17.34 -12.31 41.03
N LEU A 106 17.51 -11.70 39.86
CA LEU A 106 17.68 -12.39 38.59
C LEU A 106 18.75 -11.70 37.75
N ASN A 107 19.42 -12.50 36.92
CA ASN A 107 20.44 -12.03 36.00
C ASN A 107 19.83 -11.85 34.61
N LEU A 108 19.87 -10.63 34.11
CA LEU A 108 19.51 -10.29 32.74
C LEU A 108 20.77 -10.32 31.89
N THR A 109 20.74 -11.10 30.80
CA THR A 109 21.84 -11.20 29.83
C THR A 109 21.45 -10.50 28.52
N GLY A 110 22.38 -10.33 27.58
CA GLY A 110 22.06 -9.74 26.26
C GLY A 110 21.69 -8.24 26.30
N LEU A 111 22.13 -7.51 27.32
CA LEU A 111 22.06 -6.05 27.36
C LEU A 111 23.23 -5.45 26.59
N GLY A 112 23.07 -4.24 26.07
CA GLY A 112 24.10 -3.58 25.29
C GLY A 112 23.58 -2.87 24.05
N TYR A 113 24.53 -2.53 23.18
CA TYR A 113 24.26 -1.92 21.89
C TYR A 113 24.20 -3.02 20.83
N LEU A 114 22.99 -3.33 20.36
CA LEU A 114 22.76 -4.22 19.23
C LEU A 114 22.63 -3.38 17.96
N SER A 115 22.79 -4.02 16.79
CA SER A 115 22.71 -3.34 15.51
C SER A 115 21.41 -2.54 15.31
N CYS A 116 20.29 -2.99 15.91
CA CYS A 116 18.95 -2.40 15.74
C CYS A 116 18.26 -1.90 17.01
N GLN A 117 18.78 -2.27 18.17
CA GLN A 117 18.13 -2.03 19.46
C GLN A 117 19.20 -1.69 20.47
N THR A 118 18.84 -0.83 21.40
CA THR A 118 19.74 -0.46 22.50
C THR A 118 19.08 -0.85 23.81
N HIS A 119 19.60 -1.89 24.42
CA HIS A 119 19.16 -2.35 25.73
C HIS A 119 20.12 -1.84 26.78
N THR A 120 19.96 -0.55 27.12
CA THR A 120 20.83 0.13 28.08
C THR A 120 20.14 0.36 29.41
N VAL A 121 20.81 0.03 30.49
CA VAL A 121 20.33 0.24 31.86
C VAL A 121 21.41 0.89 32.73
N MET A 122 20.97 1.53 33.80
CA MET A 122 21.83 2.18 34.79
C MET A 122 21.65 1.54 36.16
N GLU A 123 22.74 1.40 36.91
CA GLU A 123 22.70 0.90 38.30
C GLU A 123 21.84 1.81 39.18
N ASN A 124 21.13 1.20 40.13
CA ASN A 124 20.26 1.86 41.11
C ASN A 124 19.02 2.57 40.52
N TYR A 125 18.71 2.34 39.24
CA TYR A 125 17.47 2.77 38.60
C TYR A 125 16.47 1.62 38.47
N SER A 126 15.18 1.97 38.49
CA SER A 126 14.08 1.06 38.24
C SER A 126 13.63 1.14 36.79
N TYR A 127 13.27 -0.01 36.22
CA TYR A 127 12.79 -0.14 34.86
C TYR A 127 11.69 -1.18 34.78
N ILE A 128 10.88 -1.08 33.73
CA ILE A 128 9.95 -2.12 33.31
C ILE A 128 10.61 -2.86 32.15
N PHE A 129 10.74 -4.17 32.28
CA PHE A 129 11.43 -5.02 31.32
C PHE A 129 10.44 -5.96 30.65
N PHE A 130 10.50 -6.04 29.33
CA PHE A 130 9.95 -7.16 28.57
C PHE A 130 11.04 -8.21 28.45
N LEU A 131 10.73 -9.41 28.93
CA LEU A 131 11.65 -10.52 29.03
C LEU A 131 11.08 -11.73 28.30
N ARG A 132 11.99 -12.62 27.95
CA ARG A 132 11.70 -13.96 27.44
C ARG A 132 12.77 -14.91 27.96
N MET A 133 12.43 -16.18 27.98
CA MET A 133 13.36 -17.24 28.30
C MET A 133 13.89 -17.86 27.02
N ASP A 134 15.20 -18.02 26.90
CA ASP A 134 15.79 -18.79 25.79
C ASP A 134 15.71 -20.30 26.06
N GLU A 135 16.15 -21.11 25.09
CA GLU A 135 16.20 -22.57 25.20
C GLU A 135 17.13 -23.05 26.33
N ASN A 136 18.05 -22.19 26.77
CA ASN A 136 19.04 -22.46 27.82
C ASN A 136 18.59 -21.93 29.19
N TYR A 137 17.34 -21.49 29.33
CA TYR A 137 16.77 -20.88 30.54
C TYR A 137 17.41 -19.56 30.96
N ASN A 138 18.14 -18.88 30.07
CA ASN A 138 18.61 -17.53 30.29
C ASN A 138 17.48 -16.54 30.03
N ILE A 139 17.47 -15.49 30.86
CA ILE A 139 16.49 -14.41 30.75
C ILE A 139 17.10 -13.30 29.91
N LEU A 140 16.42 -12.97 28.81
CA LEU A 140 16.86 -12.00 27.81
C LEU A 140 15.79 -10.93 27.58
N PRO A 141 16.18 -9.69 27.23
CA PRO A 141 15.25 -8.67 26.76
C PRO A 141 14.45 -9.16 25.54
N HIS A 142 13.14 -8.98 25.58
CA HIS A 142 12.20 -9.36 24.54
C HIS A 142 11.74 -8.15 23.73
N GLY A 143 12.46 -7.88 22.64
CA GLY A 143 12.11 -6.81 21.69
C GLY A 143 10.93 -7.18 20.80
N VAL A 144 9.70 -6.92 21.26
CA VAL A 144 8.48 -7.15 20.44
C VAL A 144 8.46 -6.24 19.22
N ASN A 145 8.33 -6.84 18.04
CA ASN A 145 8.30 -6.16 16.73
C ASN A 145 9.48 -5.20 16.51
N PHE A 146 10.68 -5.64 16.87
CA PHE A 146 11.91 -4.86 16.71
C PHE A 146 11.99 -3.54 17.49
N GLN A 147 11.20 -3.39 18.56
CA GLN A 147 11.18 -2.19 19.40
C GLN A 147 11.75 -2.45 20.80
N ASP A 148 12.11 -1.37 21.51
CA ASP A 148 12.85 -1.42 22.78
C ASP A 148 12.16 -2.22 23.87
N ALA A 149 12.86 -3.20 24.43
CA ALA A 149 12.33 -4.08 25.48
C ALA A 149 12.38 -3.47 26.90
N ILE A 150 12.99 -2.29 27.07
CA ILE A 150 13.29 -1.71 28.39
C ILE A 150 12.70 -0.31 28.47
N PHE A 151 11.92 -0.06 29.52
CA PHE A 151 11.24 1.20 29.73
C PHE A 151 11.66 1.81 31.06
N PRO A 152 12.06 3.09 31.09
CA PRO A 152 12.38 3.76 32.35
C PRO A 152 11.14 3.89 33.22
N ASP A 153 11.38 3.95 34.53
CA ASP A 153 10.35 4.18 35.52
C ASP A 153 9.79 5.62 35.47
N THR A 154 8.82 5.86 34.60
CA THR A 154 8.10 7.14 34.46
C THR A 154 6.64 6.99 34.86
N LEU A 155 5.98 8.10 35.21
CA LEU A 155 4.55 8.08 35.56
C LEU A 155 3.69 7.57 34.40
N GLU A 156 4.04 7.94 33.17
CA GLU A 156 3.34 7.51 31.95
C GLU A 156 3.48 6.00 31.73
N ASN A 157 4.70 5.46 31.83
CA ASN A 157 4.94 4.02 31.68
C ASN A 157 4.24 3.24 32.79
N ARG A 158 4.33 3.70 34.05
CA ARG A 158 3.61 3.09 35.17
C ARG A 158 2.11 3.01 34.91
N HIS A 159 1.51 4.07 34.38
CA HIS A 159 0.09 4.12 34.05
C HIS A 159 -0.26 3.24 32.85
N THR A 160 0.58 3.19 31.82
CA THR A 160 0.38 2.31 30.65
C THR A 160 0.41 0.84 31.05
N PHE A 161 1.27 0.48 32.00
CA PHE A 161 1.52 -0.89 32.41
C PHE A 161 0.71 -1.33 33.64
N SER A 162 0.19 -0.42 34.47
CA SER A 162 -0.61 -0.78 35.65
C SER A 162 -1.90 -1.54 35.35
N SER A 163 -2.47 -1.37 34.16
CA SER A 163 -3.68 -2.06 33.71
C SER A 163 -3.42 -3.50 33.26
N LEU A 164 -2.20 -3.77 32.80
CA LEU A 164 -1.78 -5.06 32.26
C LEU A 164 -1.26 -6.00 33.36
N PHE A 165 -0.71 -5.42 34.43
CA PHE A 165 -0.11 -6.15 35.53
C PHE A 165 -0.93 -5.96 36.78
N GLN A 166 -1.43 -7.06 37.33
CA GLN A 166 -1.85 -7.12 38.72
C GLN A 166 -0.59 -7.04 39.58
N PHE A 167 0.04 -5.87 39.68
CA PHE A 167 1.16 -5.62 40.57
C PHE A 167 0.67 -5.71 42.02
N SER A 168 0.50 -6.94 42.51
CA SER A 168 0.22 -7.21 43.89
C SER A 168 1.49 -6.95 44.69
N ASN A 169 1.39 -6.06 45.68
CA ASN A 169 2.37 -5.90 46.75
C ASN A 169 3.80 -5.52 46.31
N CYS A 170 3.98 -4.31 45.77
CA CYS A 170 5.31 -3.78 45.49
C CYS A 170 6.01 -3.24 46.74
N SER A 171 7.30 -3.52 46.89
CA SER A 171 8.10 -3.21 48.09
C SER A 171 8.49 -1.72 48.25
N HIS A 172 8.36 -0.91 47.20
CA HIS A 172 8.51 0.55 47.30
C HIS A 172 7.15 1.20 47.51
N GLY A 173 6.93 1.78 48.69
CA GLY A 173 5.66 2.35 49.18
C GLY A 173 5.05 3.53 48.41
N GLN A 174 5.24 3.63 47.10
CA GLN A 174 4.28 4.28 46.23
C GLN A 174 3.39 3.20 45.62
N PRO A 175 2.08 3.17 45.93
CA PRO A 175 1.19 2.32 45.16
C PRO A 175 1.33 2.74 43.70
N LEU A 176 1.82 1.83 42.84
CA LEU A 176 1.42 1.84 41.43
C LEU A 176 -0.10 1.87 41.49
N GLN A 177 -0.70 2.98 41.05
CA GLN A 177 -2.05 3.41 41.46
C GLN A 177 -2.99 2.23 41.67
N THR A 178 -3.53 2.12 42.89
CA THR A 178 -4.60 1.17 43.20
C THR A 178 -5.67 1.27 42.14
N PHE A 179 -5.94 0.16 41.44
CA PHE A 179 -7.00 0.00 40.45
C PHE A 179 -8.24 0.83 40.85
N SER A 180 -8.56 1.86 40.06
CA SER A 180 -9.77 2.65 40.25
C SER A 180 -10.82 2.16 39.26
N PRO A 181 -12.01 1.75 39.71
CA PRO A 181 -13.06 1.15 38.87
C PRO A 181 -13.66 2.11 37.83
N GLU A 182 -13.24 3.38 37.81
CA GLU A 182 -13.56 4.34 36.76
C GLU A 182 -12.76 4.10 35.47
N TRP A 183 -11.64 3.37 35.54
CA TRP A 183 -10.71 3.14 34.41
C TRP A 183 -10.99 1.86 33.62
N ASP A 184 -11.76 0.94 34.18
CA ASP A 184 -12.16 -0.36 33.61
C ASP A 184 -12.69 -0.25 32.14
N PRO A 185 -13.62 0.67 31.80
CA PRO A 185 -14.10 0.78 30.42
C PRO A 185 -13.07 1.36 29.43
N GLN A 186 -12.03 2.06 29.91
CA GLN A 186 -10.97 2.63 29.08
C GLN A 186 -9.80 1.66 28.87
N GLU A 187 -9.63 0.68 29.76
CA GLU A 187 -8.62 -0.38 29.68
C GLU A 187 -9.06 -1.54 28.76
N ASP A 188 -10.34 -1.92 28.81
CA ASP A 188 -10.94 -2.92 27.89
C ASP A 188 -10.82 -2.52 26.41
N SER A 189 -10.83 -1.21 26.12
CA SER A 189 -10.62 -0.70 24.76
C SER A 189 -9.15 -0.65 24.32
N ARG A 190 -8.20 -0.77 25.27
CA ARG A 190 -6.74 -0.67 25.01
C ARG A 190 -6.06 -2.04 24.83
N LEU A 191 -6.64 -3.12 25.36
CA LEU A 191 -6.19 -4.52 25.23
C LEU A 191 -6.54 -5.16 23.89
N MET A 192 -6.98 -4.37 22.91
CA MET A 192 -7.57 -4.86 21.67
C MET A 192 -6.55 -4.91 20.53
N CYS A 193 -5.27 -5.14 20.83
CA CYS A 193 -4.26 -4.89 19.83
C CYS A 193 -4.33 -5.88 18.67
N SER A 194 -4.62 -7.16 18.96
CA SER A 194 -4.86 -8.17 17.93
C SER A 194 -6.09 -7.88 17.06
N SER A 195 -7.18 -7.37 17.64
CA SER A 195 -8.45 -7.14 16.92
C SER A 195 -8.44 -5.83 16.12
N VAL A 196 -7.86 -4.76 16.68
CA VAL A 196 -7.71 -3.46 16.00
C VAL A 196 -6.66 -3.55 14.89
N GLN A 197 -5.51 -4.18 15.12
CA GLN A 197 -4.54 -4.41 14.05
C GLN A 197 -5.10 -5.31 12.95
N GLY A 198 -5.80 -6.38 13.31
CA GLY A 198 -6.49 -7.23 12.35
C GLY A 198 -7.49 -6.44 11.49
N ALA A 199 -8.31 -5.60 12.11
CA ALA A 199 -9.26 -4.73 11.40
C ALA A 199 -8.57 -3.70 10.49
N LEU A 200 -7.46 -3.10 10.94
CA LEU A 200 -6.64 -2.19 10.15
C LEU A 200 -6.03 -2.87 8.92
N PHE A 201 -5.47 -4.07 9.08
CA PHE A 201 -4.93 -4.86 7.97
C PHE A 201 -6.03 -5.28 6.98
N GLU A 202 -7.21 -5.66 7.47
CA GLU A 202 -8.34 -5.99 6.61
C GLU A 202 -8.80 -4.78 5.79
N GLU A 203 -8.84 -3.59 6.40
CA GLU A 203 -9.20 -2.36 5.72
C GLU A 203 -8.13 -1.91 4.70
N GLU A 204 -6.85 -2.10 5.01
CA GLU A 204 -5.76 -1.85 4.06
C GLU A 204 -5.83 -2.80 2.85
N GLU A 205 -6.12 -4.09 3.07
CA GLU A 205 -6.28 -5.05 1.98
C GLU A 205 -7.49 -4.73 1.10
N LYS A 206 -8.61 -4.30 1.72
CA LYS A 206 -9.79 -3.79 1.01
C LYS A 206 -9.45 -2.55 0.20
N SER A 207 -8.71 -1.59 0.77
CA SER A 207 -8.25 -0.38 0.09
C SER A 207 -7.37 -0.71 -1.11
N ARG A 208 -6.41 -1.64 -0.97
CA ARG A 208 -5.56 -2.13 -2.07
C ARG A 208 -6.40 -2.75 -3.20
N LYS A 209 -7.33 -3.65 -2.87
CA LYS A 209 -8.26 -4.27 -3.85
C LYS A 209 -9.12 -3.22 -4.56
N GLN A 210 -9.58 -2.20 -3.86
CA GLN A 210 -10.34 -1.10 -4.44
C GLN A 210 -9.47 -0.25 -5.37
N GLN A 211 -8.24 0.06 -4.99
CA GLN A 211 -7.31 0.84 -5.80
C GLN A 211 -6.92 0.12 -7.10
N GLU A 212 -6.73 -1.20 -7.05
CA GLU A 212 -6.54 -2.02 -8.25
C GLU A 212 -7.76 -1.99 -9.17
N ARG A 213 -8.98 -2.13 -8.60
CA ARG A 213 -10.23 -2.04 -9.37
C ARG A 213 -10.43 -0.66 -9.99
N LEU A 214 -10.11 0.41 -9.27
CA LEU A 214 -10.13 1.78 -9.79
C LEU A 214 -9.17 1.93 -10.97
N GLY A 215 -7.93 1.44 -10.84
CA GLY A 215 -6.96 1.45 -11.94
C GLY A 215 -7.44 0.68 -13.18
N GLN A 216 -8.12 -0.46 -13.00
CA GLN A 216 -8.73 -1.20 -14.11
C GLN A 216 -9.89 -0.44 -14.76
N LEU A 217 -10.77 0.18 -13.95
CA LEU A 217 -11.89 0.97 -14.44
C LEU A 217 -11.43 2.23 -15.18
N GLU A 218 -10.39 2.90 -14.69
CA GLU A 218 -9.79 4.06 -15.35
C GLU A 218 -9.23 3.69 -16.73
N ARG A 219 -8.52 2.56 -16.84
CA ARG A 219 -8.02 2.04 -18.12
C ARG A 219 -9.16 1.77 -19.10
N ARG A 220 -10.24 1.10 -18.64
CA ARG A 220 -11.43 0.84 -19.47
C ARG A 220 -12.14 2.13 -19.89
N ASN A 221 -12.27 3.10 -18.98
CA ASN A 221 -12.88 4.39 -19.27
C ASN A 221 -12.07 5.16 -20.34
N ARG A 222 -10.73 5.13 -20.24
CA ARG A 222 -9.85 5.71 -21.27
C ARG A 222 -10.05 5.07 -22.64
N GLN A 223 -10.12 3.74 -22.70
CA GLN A 223 -10.41 3.00 -23.94
C GLN A 223 -11.79 3.37 -24.52
N LEU A 224 -12.82 3.45 -23.68
CA LEU A 224 -14.17 3.86 -24.12
C LEU A 224 -14.18 5.30 -24.65
N LYS A 225 -13.50 6.24 -23.99
CA LYS A 225 -13.34 7.61 -24.46
C LYS A 225 -12.70 7.66 -25.85
N GLU A 226 -11.68 6.83 -26.11
CA GLU A 226 -11.06 6.73 -27.43
C GLU A 226 -11.99 6.12 -28.48
N ARG A 227 -12.75 5.08 -28.15
CA ARG A 227 -13.74 4.47 -29.06
C ARG A 227 -14.85 5.46 -29.41
N VAL A 228 -15.36 6.21 -28.43
CA VAL A 228 -16.35 7.27 -28.65
C VAL A 228 -15.78 8.36 -29.56
N ARG A 229 -14.52 8.78 -29.35
CA ARG A 229 -13.85 9.73 -30.24
C ARG A 229 -13.74 9.20 -31.68
N LYS A 230 -13.39 7.92 -31.87
CA LYS A 230 -13.34 7.28 -33.20
C LYS A 230 -14.72 7.24 -33.87
N VAL A 231 -15.76 6.80 -33.16
CA VAL A 231 -17.14 6.75 -33.67
C VAL A 231 -17.63 8.15 -34.03
N LYS A 232 -17.38 9.16 -33.19
CA LYS A 232 -17.75 10.56 -33.48
C LYS A 232 -17.08 11.08 -34.77
N ARG A 233 -15.79 10.75 -34.99
CA ARG A 233 -15.09 11.10 -36.23
C ARG A 233 -15.68 10.38 -37.44
N SER A 234 -15.96 9.09 -37.32
CA SER A 234 -16.59 8.29 -38.39
C SER A 234 -17.97 8.83 -38.77
N LEU A 235 -18.82 9.13 -37.78
CA LEU A 235 -20.14 9.72 -38.00
C LEU A 235 -20.06 11.09 -38.70
N ARG A 236 -19.09 11.93 -38.31
CA ARG A 236 -18.86 13.23 -38.97
C ARG A 236 -18.46 13.04 -40.44
N ASN A 237 -17.61 12.06 -40.74
CA ASN A 237 -17.18 11.76 -42.11
C ASN A 237 -18.33 11.20 -42.95
N ALA A 238 -19.12 10.27 -42.41
CA ALA A 238 -20.31 9.71 -43.08
C ALA A 238 -21.35 10.80 -43.40
N ARG A 239 -21.60 11.73 -42.46
CA ARG A 239 -22.48 12.89 -42.71
C ARG A 239 -21.93 13.80 -43.82
N LYS A 240 -20.60 13.96 -43.90
CA LYS A 240 -19.96 14.77 -44.94
C LYS A 240 -20.03 14.10 -46.31
N SER A 241 -19.79 12.78 -46.41
CA SER A 241 -19.92 12.04 -47.66
C SER A 241 -21.36 12.00 -48.14
N GLN A 242 -22.33 11.78 -47.25
CA GLN A 242 -23.75 11.82 -47.59
C GLN A 242 -24.16 13.16 -48.21
N ARG A 243 -23.69 14.29 -47.64
CA ARG A 243 -23.93 15.62 -48.21
C ARG A 243 -23.31 15.80 -49.59
N ARG A 244 -22.14 15.23 -49.86
CA ARG A 244 -21.48 15.30 -51.19
C ARG A 244 -22.25 14.50 -52.23
N VAL A 245 -22.64 13.27 -51.90
CA VAL A 245 -23.45 12.42 -52.78
C VAL A 245 -24.79 13.10 -53.10
N GLU A 246 -25.43 13.73 -52.11
CA GLU A 246 -26.68 14.45 -52.33
C GLU A 246 -26.49 15.68 -53.24
N GLN A 247 -25.38 16.42 -53.11
CA GLN A 247 -25.05 17.53 -54.02
C GLN A 247 -24.76 17.05 -55.45
N GLU A 248 -24.03 15.94 -55.60
CA GLU A 248 -23.77 15.33 -56.91
C GLU A 248 -25.06 14.84 -57.57
N ARG A 249 -25.96 14.21 -56.80
CA ARG A 249 -27.29 13.78 -57.26
C ARG A 249 -28.12 14.96 -57.75
N GLN A 250 -28.18 16.05 -56.98
CA GLN A 250 -28.89 17.27 -57.37
C GLN A 250 -28.29 17.90 -58.64
N GLY A 251 -26.96 17.96 -58.74
CA GLY A 251 -26.28 18.46 -59.94
C GLY A 251 -26.54 17.60 -61.18
N LEU A 252 -26.62 16.27 -61.02
CA LEU A 252 -27.00 15.35 -62.11
C LEU A 252 -28.47 15.51 -62.50
N GLU A 253 -29.38 15.63 -61.53
CA GLU A 253 -30.80 15.90 -61.78
C GLU A 253 -31.01 17.22 -62.53
N GLU A 254 -30.27 18.27 -62.19
CA GLU A 254 -30.32 19.56 -62.89
C GLU A 254 -29.75 19.47 -64.32
N ARG A 255 -28.66 18.70 -64.51
CA ARG A 255 -28.12 18.40 -65.85
C ARG A 255 -29.10 17.61 -66.71
N LEU A 256 -29.79 16.63 -66.15
CA LEU A 256 -30.84 15.89 -66.85
C LEU A 256 -31.99 16.82 -67.25
N ARG A 257 -32.50 17.64 -66.32
CA ARG A 257 -33.57 18.62 -66.61
C ARG A 257 -33.15 19.65 -67.67
N SER A 258 -31.91 20.11 -67.65
CA SER A 258 -31.41 21.05 -68.67
C SER A 258 -31.20 20.38 -70.03
N ALA A 259 -30.79 19.10 -70.07
CA ALA A 259 -30.73 18.31 -71.29
C ALA A 259 -32.14 18.05 -71.87
N GLU A 260 -33.12 17.73 -71.04
CA GLU A 260 -34.54 17.59 -71.43
C GLU A 260 -35.10 18.91 -72.01
N ARG A 261 -34.78 20.06 -71.42
CA ARG A 261 -35.18 21.38 -71.95
C ARG A 261 -34.53 21.68 -73.30
N ARG A 262 -33.22 21.43 -73.45
CA ARG A 262 -32.54 21.54 -74.76
C ARG A 262 -33.11 20.54 -75.77
N ALA A 263 -33.58 19.39 -75.29
CA ALA A 263 -34.25 18.41 -76.11
C ALA A 263 -35.61 18.92 -76.64
N GLY A 264 -36.44 19.49 -75.76
CA GLY A 264 -37.70 20.11 -76.15
C GLY A 264 -37.53 21.34 -77.06
N HIS A 265 -36.47 22.13 -76.88
CA HIS A 265 -36.21 23.32 -77.72
C HIS A 265 -35.79 22.97 -79.15
N HIS A 266 -35.04 21.90 -79.41
CA HIS A 266 -34.69 21.51 -80.79
C HIS A 266 -35.90 20.93 -81.55
N LEU A 267 -36.83 20.28 -80.85
CA LEU A 267 -38.07 19.79 -81.47
C LEU A 267 -38.98 20.94 -81.92
N ASN A 268 -38.98 22.04 -81.17
CA ASN A 268 -39.75 23.25 -81.49
C ASN A 268 -39.10 24.12 -82.58
N SER A 269 -37.78 24.03 -82.83
CA SER A 269 -37.13 24.76 -83.93
C SER A 269 -37.32 24.08 -85.28
N ILE A 270 -37.48 22.74 -85.32
CA ILE A 270 -37.75 21.99 -86.56
C ILE A 270 -39.18 22.25 -87.09
N THR A 271 -40.12 22.59 -86.21
CA THR A 271 -41.52 22.87 -86.61
C THR A 271 -41.75 24.29 -87.13
N GLN A 272 -40.82 25.25 -86.93
CA GLN A 272 -41.00 26.64 -87.38
C GLN A 272 -40.49 26.95 -88.80
N GLU A 273 -39.70 26.09 -89.44
CA GLU A 273 -39.12 26.38 -90.78
C GLU A 273 -39.95 25.91 -91.99
N ALA A 274 -41.14 25.32 -91.81
CA ALA A 274 -41.90 24.73 -92.92
C ALA A 274 -43.27 25.37 -93.15
N THR A 275 -43.32 26.63 -93.61
CA THR A 275 -44.37 27.10 -94.55
C THR A 275 -43.88 28.37 -95.29
N PRO A 276 -43.81 28.35 -96.64
CA PRO A 276 -44.90 28.94 -97.42
C PRO A 276 -45.24 28.23 -98.76
N ASN A 277 -46.55 28.25 -99.08
CA ASN A 277 -47.21 28.45 -100.40
C ASN A 277 -46.60 27.86 -101.71
N ARG A 278 -47.39 27.11 -102.49
CA ARG A 278 -48.29 27.62 -103.56
C ARG A 278 -48.50 26.64 -104.75
N TYR A 279 -49.74 26.13 -104.95
CA TYR A 279 -50.48 25.90 -106.23
C TYR A 279 -49.88 24.86 -107.24
N GLN A 280 -50.56 24.14 -108.16
CA GLN A 280 -51.92 24.08 -108.72
C GLN A 280 -52.02 22.83 -109.65
N GLU A 281 -53.23 22.26 -109.81
CA GLU A 281 -53.86 21.75 -111.07
C GLU A 281 -53.22 20.58 -111.87
N ALA A 282 -53.89 19.76 -112.69
CA ALA A 282 -55.30 19.44 -112.99
C ALA A 282 -55.30 18.26 -114.03
N VAL A 283 -56.09 17.18 -113.89
CA VAL A 283 -57.42 16.87 -114.51
C VAL A 283 -57.37 16.08 -115.86
N LEU A 284 -58.35 15.15 -116.03
CA LEU A 284 -59.05 14.62 -117.25
C LEU A 284 -58.71 13.15 -117.65
N HIS A 285 -59.64 12.22 -117.99
CA HIS A 285 -61.08 12.30 -118.37
C HIS A 285 -61.81 10.91 -118.54
N ARG A 286 -63.13 10.87 -118.17
CA ARG A 286 -64.36 10.29 -118.84
C ARG A 286 -64.58 8.75 -119.06
N THR A 287 -65.58 8.06 -118.44
CA THR A 287 -67.06 7.80 -118.72
C THR A 287 -67.37 6.91 -119.96
N PRO A 288 -68.56 6.25 -120.20
CA PRO A 288 -69.92 6.39 -119.60
C PRO A 288 -70.90 5.13 -119.52
N HIS A 289 -72.12 5.38 -118.98
CA HIS A 289 -73.49 4.86 -119.30
C HIS A 289 -74.23 3.70 -118.55
N THR A 290 -75.52 4.04 -118.28
CA THR A 290 -76.78 3.47 -117.72
C THR A 290 -77.45 2.35 -118.58
N PRO A 291 -78.71 1.83 -118.39
CA PRO A 291 -79.87 2.10 -117.47
C PRO A 291 -80.36 0.82 -116.71
N LEU A 292 -81.44 0.73 -115.91
CA LEU A 292 -82.85 1.19 -115.89
C LEU A 292 -83.32 1.36 -114.42
#